data_AF-A0A8J7Z932-F1
#
_entry.id   AF-A0A8J7Z932-F1
#
_cell.length_a   1.000
_cell.length_b   1.000
_cell.length_c   1.000
_cell.angle_alpha   90.00
_cell.angle_beta   90.00
_cell.angle_gamma   90.00
#
_symmetry.space_group_name_H-M   'P 1'
#
loop_
_entity.id
_entity.type
_entity.pdbx_description
1 polymer ?
#
loop_
_entity_poly.entity_id
_entity_poly.type
_entity_poly.pdbx_seq_one_letter_code
_entity_poly.pdbx_strand_id
1 'polypeptide(L)'
;MPEYNVKITVVKNIDPEEIFGEKFYRPSGKEIVSCGYKEGDSCIVTDGNMPEGFCHHAWFGMYPKITFIRYGGEFDDWAGPGVDYVCCPDGIRPVVFKLERVEKEK
;
A
#
# COMPACT_ATOMS: atom_id res chain seq x y z
N MET A 1 4.47 -5.78 -23.83
CA MET A 1 4.87 -4.77 -22.83
C MET A 1 5.74 -5.48 -21.81
N PRO A 2 6.86 -4.89 -21.35
CA PRO A 2 7.64 -5.50 -20.28
C PRO A 2 6.76 -5.62 -19.03
N GLU A 3 6.84 -6.78 -18.36
CA GLU A 3 6.09 -7.05 -17.13
C GLU A 3 7.07 -7.22 -15.97
N TYR A 4 7.09 -6.23 -15.09
CA TYR A 4 7.88 -6.24 -13.86
C TYR A 4 7.08 -6.83 -12.71
N ASN A 5 7.77 -7.42 -11.75
CA ASN A 5 7.17 -7.71 -10.47
C ASN A 5 7.13 -6.42 -9.65
N VAL A 6 6.14 -6.27 -8.76
CA VAL A 6 6.04 -5.10 -7.87
C VAL A 6 6.12 -5.58 -6.44
N LYS A 7 7.11 -5.09 -5.71
CA LYS A 7 7.21 -5.31 -4.27
C LYS A 7 6.44 -4.21 -3.55
N ILE A 8 5.57 -4.62 -2.65
CA ILE A 8 4.81 -3.75 -1.75
C ILE A 8 5.44 -3.89 -0.38
N THR A 9 5.82 -2.78 0.25
CA THR A 9 6.37 -2.74 1.60
C THR A 9 5.53 -1.83 2.47
N VAL A 10 5.15 -2.28 3.65
CA VAL A 10 4.50 -1.43 4.67
C VAL A 10 5.56 -0.52 5.28
N VAL A 11 5.44 0.77 5.03
CA VAL A 11 6.39 1.78 5.54
C VAL A 11 5.98 2.23 6.93
N LYS A 12 4.69 2.59 7.08
CA LYS A 12 4.16 3.13 8.32
C LYS A 12 2.72 2.71 8.51
N ASN A 13 2.38 2.29 9.72
CA ASN A 13 1.00 2.06 10.14
C ASN A 13 0.75 2.94 11.36
N ILE A 14 -0.05 3.98 11.20
CA ILE A 14 -0.20 5.03 12.21
C ILE A 14 -1.50 4.81 12.96
N ASP A 15 -1.46 4.99 14.28
CA ASP A 15 -2.66 4.95 15.08
C ASP A 15 -3.51 6.22 14.82
N PRO A 16 -4.84 6.09 14.62
CA PRO A 16 -5.71 7.25 14.43
C PRO A 16 -5.61 8.29 15.55
N GLU A 17 -5.42 7.86 16.80
CA GLU A 17 -5.34 8.75 17.97
C GLU A 17 -4.10 9.67 17.89
N GLU A 18 -3.00 9.21 17.29
CA GLU A 18 -1.77 10.01 17.12
C GLU A 18 -1.93 11.15 16.12
N ILE A 19 -2.80 10.99 15.11
CA ILE A 19 -3.01 11.98 14.05
C ILE A 19 -4.12 12.96 14.41
N PHE A 20 -5.22 12.44 14.93
CA PHE A 20 -6.44 13.23 15.14
C PHE A 20 -6.61 13.69 16.60
N GLY A 21 -5.88 13.09 17.54
CA GLY A 21 -6.00 13.41 18.97
C GLY A 21 -7.31 12.94 19.61
N GLU A 22 -8.12 12.14 18.89
CA GLU A 22 -9.37 11.59 19.36
C GLU A 22 -9.60 10.15 18.87
N LYS A 23 -10.46 9.43 19.58
CA LYS A 23 -10.85 8.05 19.26
C LYS A 23 -12.07 8.05 18.36
N PHE A 24 -12.01 7.27 17.29
CA PHE A 24 -13.15 7.06 16.40
C PHE A 24 -13.88 5.75 16.75
N TYR A 25 -15.19 5.74 16.56
CA TYR A 25 -16.03 4.58 16.83
C TYR A 25 -16.87 4.23 15.60
N ARG A 26 -17.04 2.95 15.35
CA ARG A 26 -17.97 2.44 14.34
C ARG A 26 -19.41 2.64 14.83
N PRO A 27 -20.41 2.62 13.93
CA PRO A 27 -21.83 2.59 14.32
C PRO A 27 -22.19 1.45 15.28
N SER A 28 -21.40 0.36 15.29
CA SER A 28 -21.53 -0.76 16.22
C SER A 28 -20.95 -0.51 17.62
N GLY A 29 -20.40 0.67 17.89
CA GLY A 29 -19.74 1.02 19.15
C GLY A 29 -18.31 0.50 19.30
N LYS A 30 -17.79 -0.24 18.31
CA LYS A 30 -16.38 -0.70 18.32
C LYS A 30 -15.43 0.44 17.97
N GLU A 31 -14.39 0.61 18.78
CA GLU A 31 -13.30 1.55 18.51
C GLU A 31 -12.60 1.22 17.19
N ILE A 32 -12.20 2.27 16.46
CA ILE A 32 -11.41 2.18 15.25
C ILE A 32 -9.95 2.35 15.64
N VAL A 33 -9.23 1.24 15.63
CA VAL A 33 -7.78 1.16 15.91
C VAL A 33 -6.97 1.07 14.62
N SER A 34 -5.64 1.16 14.73
CA SER A 34 -4.70 0.93 13.63
C SER A 34 -4.99 -0.35 12.83
N CYS A 35 -4.57 -0.38 11.56
CA CYS A 35 -4.74 -1.60 10.75
C CYS A 35 -3.85 -2.74 11.26
N GLY A 36 -4.14 -3.98 10.85
CA GLY A 36 -3.33 -5.16 11.22
C GLY A 36 -2.01 -5.31 10.46
N TYR A 37 -1.48 -4.24 9.88
CA TYR A 37 -0.22 -4.27 9.13
C TYR A 37 0.96 -4.05 10.08
N LYS A 38 2.05 -4.77 9.87
CA LYS A 38 3.30 -4.56 10.60
C LYS A 38 4.28 -3.78 9.73
N GLU A 39 4.93 -2.76 10.31
CA GLU A 39 5.94 -1.97 9.62
C GLU A 39 7.12 -2.85 9.21
N GLY A 40 7.57 -2.70 7.96
CA GLY A 40 8.62 -3.50 7.36
C GLY A 40 8.14 -4.80 6.67
N ASP A 41 6.89 -5.22 6.87
CA ASP A 41 6.34 -6.35 6.13
C ASP A 41 6.31 -6.03 4.64
N SER A 42 6.66 -7.01 3.81
CA SER A 42 6.64 -6.85 2.36
C SER A 42 6.13 -8.09 1.64
N CYS A 43 5.51 -7.88 0.49
CA CYS A 43 5.07 -8.94 -0.41
C CYS A 43 5.38 -8.58 -1.85
N ILE A 44 5.49 -9.58 -2.72
CA ILE A 44 5.77 -9.40 -4.14
C ILE A 44 4.53 -9.79 -4.93
N VAL A 45 4.09 -8.89 -5.79
CA VAL A 45 3.01 -9.09 -6.76
C VAL A 45 3.63 -9.46 -8.10
N THR A 46 3.36 -10.67 -8.58
CA THR A 46 3.96 -11.23 -9.81
C THR A 46 3.00 -11.26 -11.00
N ASP A 47 1.72 -11.46 -10.74
CA ASP A 47 0.64 -11.64 -11.72
C ASP A 47 -0.34 -10.46 -11.76
N GLY A 48 -0.15 -9.46 -10.89
CA GLY A 48 -1.04 -8.31 -10.72
C GLY A 48 -2.29 -8.62 -9.93
N ASN A 49 -2.40 -9.81 -9.34
CA ASN A 49 -3.48 -10.15 -8.44
C ASN A 49 -3.17 -9.69 -7.02
N MET A 50 -4.23 -9.46 -6.26
CA MET A 50 -4.12 -9.12 -4.85
C MET A 50 -3.51 -10.30 -4.08
N PRO A 51 -2.49 -10.08 -3.23
CA PRO A 51 -1.97 -11.12 -2.35
C PRO A 51 -3.05 -11.69 -1.44
N GLU A 52 -2.95 -12.98 -1.11
CA GLU A 52 -3.90 -13.62 -0.19
C GLU A 52 -3.87 -12.95 1.19
N GLY A 53 -5.04 -12.71 1.76
CA GLY A 53 -5.19 -12.05 3.07
C GLY A 53 -4.92 -10.54 3.07
N PHE A 54 -4.64 -9.92 1.92
CA PHE A 54 -4.43 -8.48 1.84
C PHE A 54 -5.76 -7.70 1.97
N CYS A 55 -5.73 -6.50 2.56
CA CYS A 55 -6.92 -5.67 2.69
C CYS A 55 -7.40 -5.19 1.31
N HIS A 56 -8.63 -5.56 0.95
CA HIS A 56 -9.26 -5.14 -0.31
C HIS A 56 -9.29 -3.62 -0.51
N HIS A 57 -9.49 -2.85 0.57
CA HIS A 57 -9.59 -1.39 0.47
C HIS A 57 -8.21 -0.76 0.17
N ALA A 58 -7.16 -1.23 0.85
CA ALA A 58 -5.79 -0.82 0.57
C ALA A 58 -5.38 -1.23 -0.85
N TRP A 59 -5.70 -2.46 -1.27
CA TRP A 59 -5.44 -2.94 -2.62
C TRP A 59 -6.12 -2.07 -3.68
N PHE A 60 -7.41 -1.75 -3.51
CA PHE A 60 -8.15 -0.92 -4.46
C PHE A 60 -7.48 0.44 -4.68
N GLY A 61 -7.00 1.09 -3.62
CA GLY A 61 -6.28 2.36 -3.72
C GLY A 61 -4.92 2.26 -4.42
N MET A 62 -4.22 1.14 -4.27
CA MET A 62 -2.89 0.92 -4.87
C MET A 62 -2.93 0.33 -6.28
N TYR A 63 -4.00 -0.41 -6.63
CA TYR A 63 -4.08 -1.21 -7.86
C TYR A 63 -3.73 -0.43 -9.15
N PRO A 64 -4.24 0.81 -9.36
CA PRO A 64 -3.87 1.58 -10.56
C PRO A 64 -2.37 1.88 -10.62
N LYS A 65 -1.75 2.21 -9.48
CA LYS A 65 -0.33 2.53 -9.37
C LYS A 65 0.54 1.29 -9.54
N ILE A 66 0.16 0.17 -8.92
CA ILE A 66 0.80 -1.14 -9.12
C ILE A 66 0.77 -1.52 -10.61
N THR A 67 -0.38 -1.38 -11.25
CA THR A 67 -0.56 -1.70 -12.68
C THR A 67 0.31 -0.81 -13.57
N PHE A 68 0.32 0.50 -13.30
CA PHE A 68 1.13 1.46 -14.04
C PHE A 68 2.63 1.12 -13.96
N ILE A 69 3.15 0.92 -12.75
CA ILE A 69 4.57 0.59 -12.51
C ILE A 69 4.92 -0.79 -13.10
N ARG A 70 4.05 -1.79 -12.94
CA ARG A 70 4.25 -3.15 -13.48
C ARG A 70 4.48 -3.17 -14.98
N TYR A 71 3.82 -2.27 -15.71
CA TYR A 71 3.93 -2.18 -17.17
C TYR A 71 4.99 -1.19 -17.66
N GLY A 72 5.89 -0.76 -16.77
CA GLY A 72 7.02 0.10 -17.11
C GLY A 72 6.72 1.59 -17.00
N GLY A 73 5.57 1.98 -16.45
CA GLY A 73 5.29 3.36 -16.10
C GLY A 73 6.25 3.87 -15.03
N GLU A 74 6.64 5.13 -15.15
CA GLU A 74 7.51 5.82 -14.21
C GLU A 74 6.77 7.05 -13.66
N PHE A 75 6.81 7.23 -12.34
CA PHE A 75 6.34 8.45 -11.71
C PHE A 75 7.55 9.39 -11.60
N ASP A 76 7.49 10.53 -12.28
CA ASP A 76 8.61 11.48 -12.35
C ASP A 76 9.00 12.06 -10.97
N ASP A 77 10.30 12.38 -10.86
CA ASP A 77 11.01 13.26 -9.93
C ASP A 77 10.99 13.04 -8.39
N TRP A 78 9.93 12.51 -7.75
CA TRP A 78 9.88 12.54 -6.26
C TRP A 78 10.37 11.27 -5.53
N ALA A 79 10.14 10.07 -6.08
CA ALA A 79 10.43 8.80 -5.41
C ALA A 79 11.54 7.99 -6.09
N GLY A 80 11.92 8.37 -7.31
CA GLY A 80 12.85 7.63 -8.16
C GLY A 80 12.15 6.66 -9.13
N PRO A 81 12.89 6.16 -10.13
CA PRO A 81 12.32 5.40 -11.23
C PRO A 81 11.70 4.08 -10.76
N GLY A 82 10.41 3.88 -11.06
CA GLY A 82 9.71 2.64 -10.70
C GLY A 82 9.38 2.49 -9.22
N VAL A 83 9.42 3.58 -8.47
CA VAL A 83 9.08 3.63 -7.05
C VAL A 83 7.93 4.60 -6.85
N ASP A 84 7.01 4.26 -5.95
CA ASP A 84 5.94 5.16 -5.54
C ASP A 84 5.54 4.90 -4.09
N TYR A 85 5.00 5.93 -3.44
CA TYR A 85 4.45 5.83 -2.10
C TYR A 85 2.95 6.07 -2.16
N VAL A 86 2.19 5.20 -1.51
CA VAL A 86 0.72 5.20 -1.58
C VAL A 86 0.14 5.03 -0.20
N CYS A 87 -0.84 5.84 0.12
CA CYS A 87 -1.61 5.70 1.35
C CYS A 87 -2.83 4.82 1.11
N CYS A 88 -3.23 4.07 2.13
CA CYS A 88 -4.57 3.49 2.18
C CYS A 88 -5.61 4.62 2.00
N PRO A 89 -6.65 4.44 1.18
CA PRO A 89 -7.72 5.43 1.02
C PRO A 89 -8.56 5.61 2.31
N ASP A 90 -8.40 4.74 3.30
CA ASP A 90 -8.97 4.91 4.63
C ASP A 90 -8.22 6.02 5.39
N GLY A 91 -8.78 7.23 5.35
CA GLY A 91 -8.21 8.41 5.99
C GLY A 91 -8.22 8.36 7.52
N ILE A 92 -9.08 7.55 8.15
CA ILE A 92 -9.10 7.40 9.61
C ILE A 92 -7.96 6.48 10.05
N ARG A 93 -7.65 5.45 9.27
CA ARG A 93 -6.58 4.48 9.54
C ARG A 93 -5.49 4.54 8.48
N PRO A 94 -4.64 5.59 8.50
CA PRO A 94 -3.64 5.78 7.47
C PRO A 94 -2.54 4.73 7.57
N VAL A 95 -2.31 4.06 6.45
CA VAL A 95 -1.20 3.14 6.24
C VAL A 95 -0.45 3.58 5.00
N VAL A 96 0.86 3.74 5.11
CA VAL A 96 1.74 4.13 4.00
C VAL A 96 2.44 2.88 3.47
N PHE A 97 2.30 2.66 2.17
CA PHE A 97 2.95 1.59 1.43
C PHE A 97 3.97 2.17 0.46
N LYS A 98 5.09 1.47 0.30
CA LYS A 98 6.06 1.69 -0.76
C LYS A 98 5.87 0.62 -1.83
N LEU A 99 5.72 1.06 -3.07
CA LEU A 99 5.68 0.22 -4.26
C LEU A 99 7.02 0.37 -4.96
N GLU A 100 7.66 -0.73 -5.32
CA GLU A 100 8.92 -0.72 -6.05
C GLU A 100 8.96 -1.84 -7.11
N ARG A 101 9.45 -1.51 -8.32
CA ARG A 101 9.74 -2.54 -9.34
C ARG A 101 10.85 -3.44 -8.85
N VAL A 102 10.65 -4.74 -9.04
CA VAL A 102 11.73 -5.73 -8.90
C VAL A 102 11.87 -6.46 -10.23
N GLU A 103 13.13 -6.63 -10.67
CA GLU A 103 13.43 -7.38 -11.87
C GLU A 103 12.97 -8.84 -11.70
N LYS A 104 12.42 -9.42 -12.77
CA LYS A 104 12.19 -10.86 -12.81
C LYS A 104 13.56 -11.51 -12.95
N GLU A 105 13.95 -12.35 -12.00
CA GLU A 105 15.08 -13.26 -12.21
C GLU A 105 14.78 -14.07 -13.48
N LYS A 106 15.71 -14.03 -14.44
CA LYS A 106 15.60 -14.67 -15.76
C LYS A 106 15.55 -16.18 -15.68
#